data_AF-A0A5K3F654-F1
#
_entry.id   AF-A0A5K3F654-F1
#
_cell.length_a   1.000
_cell.length_b   1.000
_cell.length_c   1.000
_cell.angle_alpha   90.00
_cell.angle_beta   90.00
_cell.angle_gamma   90.00
#
_symmetry.space_group_name_H-M   'P 1'
#
loop_
_entity.id
_entity.type
_entity.pdbx_description
1 polymer ?
#
loop_
_entity_poly.entity_id
_entity_poly.type
_entity_poly.pdbx_seq_one_letter_code
_entity_poly.pdbx_strand_id
1 'polypeptide(L)'
;TLIFELALCKFLTNLDLLPLENRSISLYLAPLKSLCSERLAGWQSKLRDLGYNCLELTSDSPYYSTDELSDYSVLIATPEKIDSLFRSQEDMKNF
;
A
#
# COMPACT_ATOMS: atom_id res chain seq x y z
N THR A 1 -15.93 -8.56 2.38
CA THR A 1 -15.30 -7.34 1.82
C THR A 1 -15.69 -6.08 2.56
N LEU A 2 -16.98 -5.81 2.78
CA LEU A 2 -17.41 -4.57 3.46
C LEU A 2 -16.81 -4.35 4.86
N ILE A 3 -16.72 -5.40 5.68
CA ILE A 3 -16.10 -5.31 7.02
C ILE A 3 -14.63 -4.89 6.92
N PHE A 4 -13.91 -5.41 5.92
CA PHE A 4 -12.52 -5.05 5.68
C PHE A 4 -12.40 -3.58 5.21
N GLU A 5 -13.26 -3.15 4.27
CA GLU A 5 -13.24 -1.77 3.78
C GLU A 5 -13.56 -0.76 4.90
N LEU A 6 -14.53 -1.07 5.76
CA LEU A 6 -14.84 -0.26 6.94
C LEU A 6 -13.67 -0.22 7.94
N ALA A 7 -13.01 -1.35 8.18
CA ALA A 7 -11.84 -1.42 9.04
C ALA A 7 -10.67 -0.59 8.46
N LEU A 8 -10.43 -0.67 7.14
CA LEU A 8 -9.41 0.11 6.45
C LEU A 8 -9.72 1.61 6.53
N CYS A 9 -10.96 2.01 6.24
CA CYS A 9 -11.38 3.41 6.34
C CYS A 9 -11.19 3.94 7.75
N LYS A 10 -11.64 3.18 8.77
CA LYS A 10 -11.43 3.55 10.17
C LYS A 10 -9.94 3.66 10.52
N PHE A 11 -9.11 2.73 10.05
CA PHE A 11 -7.67 2.76 10.29
C PHE A 11 -7.04 4.01 9.67
N LEU A 12 -7.30 4.30 8.40
CA LEU A 12 -6.79 5.48 7.70
C LEU A 12 -7.22 6.79 8.39
N THR A 13 -8.49 6.92 8.78
CA THR A 13 -8.96 8.10 9.52
C THR A 13 -8.30 8.24 10.90
N ASN A 14 -7.96 7.14 11.58
CA ASN A 14 -7.21 7.22 12.83
C ASN A 14 -5.75 7.65 12.61
N LEU A 15 -5.16 7.33 11.45
CA LEU A 15 -3.81 7.79 11.10
C LEU A 15 -3.76 9.30 10.89
N ASP A 16 -4.81 9.91 10.32
CA ASP A 16 -4.88 11.37 10.17
C ASP A 16 -4.97 12.14 11.49
N LEU A 17 -5.35 11.47 12.58
CA LEU A 17 -5.35 12.05 13.93
C LEU A 17 -3.96 12.02 14.59
N LEU A 18 -3.00 11.30 14.01
CA LEU A 18 -1.64 11.22 14.52
C LEU A 18 -0.78 12.38 13.95
N PRO A 19 0.24 12.86 14.69
CA PRO A 19 1.18 13.84 14.18
C PRO A 19 1.86 13.35 12.89
N LEU A 20 2.04 14.27 11.92
CA LEU A 20 2.58 14.02 10.56
C LEU A 20 3.96 13.34 10.53
N GLU A 21 4.66 13.31 11.66
CA GLU A 21 5.99 12.69 11.81
C GLU A 21 5.94 11.16 11.70
N ASN A 22 4.75 10.55 11.67
CA ASN A 22 4.57 9.09 11.65
C ASN A 22 3.61 8.61 10.55
N ARG A 23 3.78 9.11 9.32
CA ARG A 23 2.99 8.68 8.15
C ARG A 23 3.21 7.19 7.89
N SER A 24 2.24 6.38 8.31
CA SER A 24 2.28 4.93 8.21
C SER A 24 1.57 4.48 6.93
N ILE A 25 2.24 3.67 6.12
CA ILE A 25 1.68 3.14 4.88
C ILE A 25 0.90 1.86 5.19
N SER A 26 -0.35 1.76 4.72
CA SER A 26 -1.16 0.55 4.88
C SER A 26 -0.82 -0.46 3.80
N LEU A 27 -0.44 -1.68 4.16
CA LEU A 27 -0.14 -2.75 3.21
C LEU A 27 -1.29 -3.77 3.15
N TYR A 28 -1.82 -4.00 1.95
CA TYR A 28 -2.79 -5.04 1.64
C TYR A 28 -2.14 -6.15 0.83
N LEU A 29 -1.97 -7.32 1.45
CA LEU A 29 -1.44 -8.51 0.81
C LEU A 29 -2.58 -9.34 0.21
N ALA A 30 -2.58 -9.48 -1.11
CA ALA A 30 -3.53 -10.33 -1.82
C ALA A 30 -2.85 -11.61 -2.32
N PRO A 31 -3.55 -12.76 -2.29
CA PRO A 31 -2.98 -14.04 -2.72
C PRO A 31 -2.81 -14.18 -4.25
N LEU A 32 -3.44 -13.30 -5.04
CA LEU A 32 -3.42 -13.37 -6.51
C LEU A 32 -3.33 -11.97 -7.10
N LYS A 33 -2.56 -11.82 -8.19
CA LYS A 33 -2.41 -10.56 -8.93
C LYS A 33 -3.75 -10.02 -9.45
N SER A 34 -4.61 -10.90 -9.96
CA SER A 34 -5.94 -10.50 -10.41
C SER A 34 -6.77 -9.84 -9.30
N LEU A 35 -6.64 -10.34 -8.07
CA LEU A 35 -7.33 -9.77 -6.91
C LEU A 35 -6.71 -8.44 -6.50
N CYS A 36 -5.39 -8.27 -6.63
CA CYS A 36 -4.73 -6.97 -6.43
C CYS A 36 -5.32 -5.91 -7.35
N SER A 37 -5.40 -6.18 -8.66
CA SER A 37 -5.91 -5.22 -9.64
C SER A 37 -7.40 -4.93 -9.44
N GLU A 38 -8.21 -5.94 -9.09
CA GLU A 38 -9.63 -5.75 -8.74
C GLU A 38 -9.78 -4.81 -7.53
N ARG A 39 -8.97 -5.01 -6.48
CA ARG A 39 -9.03 -4.16 -5.28
C ARG A 39 -8.47 -2.78 -5.52
N LEU A 40 -7.41 -2.63 -6.31
CA LEU A 40 -6.91 -1.33 -6.70
C LEU A 40 -8.01 -0.54 -7.42
N ALA A 41 -8.65 -1.10 -8.44
CA ALA A 41 -9.70 -0.40 -9.18
C ALA A 41 -10.87 0.03 -8.28
N GLY A 42 -11.32 -0.85 -7.37
CA GLY A 42 -12.41 -0.55 -6.45
C GLY A 42 -12.05 0.48 -5.36
N TRP A 43 -10.85 0.38 -4.80
CA TRP A 43 -10.41 1.27 -3.71
C TRP A 43 -9.85 2.58 -4.19
N GLN A 44 -9.19 2.61 -5.34
CA GLN A 44 -8.64 3.83 -5.92
C GLN A 44 -9.73 4.87 -6.15
N SER A 45 -10.94 4.48 -6.57
CA SER A 45 -12.05 5.44 -6.64
C SER A 45 -12.46 5.90 -5.24
N LYS A 46 -12.80 4.97 -4.34
CA LYS A 46 -13.37 5.28 -3.01
C LYS A 46 -12.43 6.06 -2.09
N LEU A 47 -11.15 5.71 -2.10
CA LEU A 47 -10.13 6.28 -1.23
C LEU A 47 -9.59 7.59 -1.78
N ARG A 48 -9.60 7.79 -3.10
CA ARG A 48 -9.23 9.06 -3.71
C ARG A 48 -10.22 10.17 -3.35
N ASP A 49 -11.51 9.87 -3.22
CA ASP A 49 -12.51 10.80 -2.71
C ASP A 49 -12.24 11.23 -1.25
N LEU A 50 -11.48 10.42 -0.50
CA LEU A 50 -11.04 10.71 0.87
C LEU A 50 -9.64 11.34 0.94
N GLY A 51 -8.98 11.56 -0.20
CA GLY A 51 -7.63 12.12 -0.28
C GLY A 51 -6.49 11.10 -0.12
N TYR A 52 -6.79 9.79 -0.14
CA TYR A 52 -5.77 8.73 -0.03
C TYR A 52 -5.43 8.12 -1.39
N ASN A 53 -4.14 7.91 -1.64
CA ASN A 53 -3.64 7.30 -2.86
C ASN A 53 -3.36 5.80 -2.69
N CYS A 54 -3.68 5.02 -3.72
CA CYS A 54 -3.46 3.58 -3.76
C CYS A 54 -2.46 3.21 -4.86
N LEU A 55 -1.59 2.24 -4.60
CA LEU A 55 -0.64 1.71 -5.58
C LEU A 55 -0.64 0.19 -5.56
N GLU A 56 -0.58 -0.42 -6.74
CA GLU A 56 -0.37 -1.85 -6.90
C GLU A 56 1.11 -2.15 -7.22
N LEU A 57 1.74 -2.99 -6.40
CA LEU A 57 3.08 -3.50 -6.63
C LEU A 57 2.97 -4.85 -7.35
N THR A 58 3.25 -4.84 -8.64
CA THR A 58 3.26 -6.04 -9.50
C THR A 58 4.68 -6.36 -9.97
N SER A 59 4.84 -7.52 -10.63
CA SER A 59 6.12 -7.95 -11.21
C SER A 59 6.66 -6.98 -12.27
N ASP A 60 5.81 -6.27 -13.01
CA ASP A 60 6.17 -5.28 -14.03
C ASP A 60 6.26 -3.85 -13.48
N SER A 61 5.92 -3.65 -12.21
CA SER A 61 5.99 -2.32 -11.62
C SER A 61 7.47 -1.88 -11.51
N PRO A 62 7.77 -0.62 -11.86
CA PRO A 62 9.12 -0.08 -11.71
C PRO A 62 9.57 -0.18 -10.25
N TYR A 63 10.89 -0.14 -10.07
CA TYR A 63 11.47 -0.19 -8.73
C TYR A 63 11.11 1.10 -7.99
N TYR A 64 10.22 1.02 -7.00
CA TYR A 64 9.81 2.17 -6.21
C TYR A 64 10.78 2.36 -5.04
N SER A 65 11.33 3.57 -4.93
CA SER A 65 12.09 3.99 -3.77
C SER A 65 11.16 4.16 -2.57
N THR A 66 11.68 4.05 -1.34
CA THR A 66 10.91 4.30 -0.11
C THR A 66 10.29 5.69 -0.08
N ASP A 67 10.96 6.66 -0.70
CA ASP A 67 10.48 8.03 -0.86
C ASP A 67 9.22 8.11 -1.74
N GLU A 68 9.24 7.41 -2.87
CA GLU A 68 8.08 7.34 -3.79
C GLU A 68 6.91 6.59 -3.17
N LEU A 69 7.18 5.53 -2.40
CA LEU A 69 6.13 4.79 -1.69
C LEU A 69 5.45 5.61 -0.60
N SER A 70 6.14 6.61 -0.03
CA SER A 70 5.62 7.47 1.04
C SER A 70 4.52 8.43 0.58
N ASP A 71 4.41 8.67 -0.73
CA ASP A 71 3.31 9.44 -1.31
C ASP A 71 1.97 8.67 -1.26
N TYR A 72 2.05 7.34 -1.25
CA TYR A 72 0.89 6.45 -1.23
C TYR A 72 0.44 6.09 0.19
N SER A 73 -0.87 6.06 0.39
CA SER A 73 -1.47 5.70 1.69
C SER A 73 -1.73 4.20 1.81
N VAL A 74 -2.03 3.55 0.68
CA VAL A 74 -2.35 2.12 0.61
C VAL A 74 -1.53 1.45 -0.49
N LEU A 75 -0.76 0.43 -0.12
CA LEU A 75 -0.04 -0.43 -1.05
C LEU A 75 -0.75 -1.77 -1.16
N ILE A 76 -0.99 -2.23 -2.38
CA ILE A 76 -1.61 -3.51 -2.68
C ILE A 76 -0.56 -4.36 -3.39
N ALA A 77 -0.25 -5.54 -2.84
CA ALA A 77 0.83 -6.36 -3.37
C ALA A 77 0.60 -7.85 -3.11
N THR A 78 1.29 -8.70 -3.84
CA THR A 78 1.41 -10.12 -3.48
C THR A 78 2.49 -10.30 -2.41
N PRO A 79 2.37 -11.32 -1.54
CA PRO A 79 3.38 -11.59 -0.51
C PRO A 79 4.78 -11.78 -1.10
N GLU A 80 4.89 -12.41 -2.27
CA GLU A 80 6.15 -12.64 -2.97
C GLU A 80 6.82 -11.32 -3.41
N LYS A 81 6.03 -10.33 -3.86
CA LYS A 81 6.56 -9.03 -4.28
C LYS A 81 7.05 -8.21 -3.10
N ILE A 82 6.35 -8.28 -1.97
CA ILE A 82 6.74 -7.58 -0.74
C ILE A 82 7.98 -8.20 -0.13
N ASP A 83 8.10 -9.52 -0.11
CA ASP A 83 9.33 -10.21 0.31
C ASP A 83 10.53 -9.74 -0.54
N SER A 84 10.35 -9.60 -1.86
CA SER A 84 11.38 -9.07 -2.75
C SER A 84 11.76 -7.61 -2.42
N LEU A 85 10.78 -6.74 -2.15
CA LEU A 85 11.01 -5.33 -1.81
C LEU A 85 11.81 -5.18 -0.50
N PHE A 86 11.47 -5.97 0.52
CA PHE A 86 12.17 -5.92 1.81
C PHE A 86 13.60 -6.48 1.71
N ARG A 87 13.81 -7.59 0.98
CA ARG A 87 15.16 -8.14 0.76
C ARG A 87 16.09 -7.13 0.12
N SER A 88 15.65 -6.49 -0.96
CA SER A 88 16.51 -5.53 -1.66
C SER A 88 16.76 -4.23 -0.88
N GLN A 89 15.90 -3.88 0.09
CA GLN A 89 16.15 -2.80 1.05
C GLN A 89 17.18 -3.20 2.12
N GLU A 90 17.18 -4.46 2.56
CA GLU A 90 18.21 -4.99 3.46
C GLU A 90 19.58 -5.04 2.77
N ASP A 91 19.64 -5.41 1.50
CA ASP A 91 20.87 -5.39 0.71
C ASP A 91 21.45 -3.97 0.60
N MET A 92 20.60 -2.95 0.46
CA MET A 92 21.01 -1.54 0.38
C MET A 92 21.46 -0.93 1.72
N LYS A 93 21.07 -1.53 2.86
CA LYS A 93 21.54 -1.13 4.20
C LYS A 93 22.89 -1.75 4.60
N ASN A 94 23.37 -2.74 3.86
CA ASN A 94 24.62 -3.45 4.13
C ASN A 94 25.82 -2.92 3.31
N PHE A 95 25.68 -1.73 2.70
CA PHE A 95 26.74 -0.98 2.02
C PHE A 95 26.91 0.40 2.68
#